data_AF-A0A100WBD6-F1
#
_entry.id   AF-A0A100WBD6-F1
#
_cell.length_a   1.000
_cell.length_b   1.000
_cell.length_c   1.000
_cell.angle_alpha   90.00
_cell.angle_beta   90.00
_cell.angle_gamma   90.00
#
_symmetry.space_group_name_H-M   'P 1'
#
loop_
_entity.id
_entity.type
_entity.pdbx_description
1 polymer ?
#
loop_
_entity_poly.entity_id
_entity_poly.type
_entity_poly.pdbx_seq_one_letter_code
_entity_poly.pdbx_strand_id
1 'polypeptide(L)'
;MLAIAVGLSAASGVCRLIAQAQKTPSLLLLADRAAVVSVFSRSAAVGAAMLVVLAAYALLAFWRTGDSTRDTAHRRAALLRYLSPTVALLGCIGLWWRVQDSNIQLFGTARDQQSALDGVDVVGLTSIAWVCSCLAVIALAGAAAGADGHRRKRHSPGPGVLIVALTMSAVGGASVLVLKNPTAHHVNAAAAETATVDVGGPVAYEIADNSDPDTFMVAGGPGLIRSTGSGSTPDGVEAISGATGERVWALSYPELWVLRAAVSEPGPGGVVVLQARFDEDPVLIGLDAGTGTPLWTQPEVGALTRDRHMAPLVDAQRFLSVEQVRSSPTSAQPAWKWTVRELQTGQALWSFHLPAGCHKLPGLSASVVIVPHCDGPDTLAEIRSGLTGAVRAVLRTADVGFDVVDTENAHVTGIPGTDVLLVSEVGAISPTSRTSSLIDGATGAVVYRLPDDARVQVPDTRTLVLTGPAGRQTILDLATSTTIETGLATDTLRFTEGLGAVWARVGEQWVTLVPIPGQAPTLKVLSHEEPMKTYPSPCTSADVPRVAAINGALLVNCGDRIVGVR
;
A
#
# COMPACT_ATOMS: atom_id res chain seq x y z
N MET A 1 -33.43 27.30 25.21
CA MET A 1 -33.92 26.39 24.15
C MET A 1 -33.61 26.89 22.75
N LEU A 2 -34.04 28.09 22.33
CA LEU A 2 -33.72 28.60 20.97
C LEU A 2 -32.21 28.76 20.72
N ALA A 3 -31.47 29.33 21.68
CA ALA A 3 -30.00 29.42 21.62
C ALA A 3 -29.31 28.04 21.55
N ILE A 4 -29.92 27.01 22.16
CA ILE A 4 -29.40 25.62 22.14
C ILE A 4 -29.63 25.01 20.75
N ALA A 5 -30.81 25.19 20.16
CA ALA A 5 -31.11 24.74 18.80
C ALA A 5 -30.19 25.40 17.76
N VAL A 6 -29.91 26.70 17.91
CA VAL A 6 -28.96 27.43 17.05
C VAL A 6 -27.53 26.91 17.24
N GLY A 7 -27.09 26.71 18.48
CA GLY A 7 -25.75 26.15 18.77
C GLY A 7 -25.56 24.74 18.20
N LEU A 8 -26.55 23.86 18.34
CA LEU A 8 -26.52 22.51 17.79
C LEU A 8 -26.54 22.49 16.24
N SER A 9 -27.27 23.42 15.62
CA SER A 9 -27.29 23.57 14.17
C SER A 9 -25.94 24.05 13.63
N ALA A 10 -25.33 25.03 14.33
CA ALA A 10 -23.99 25.52 13.99
C ALA A 10 -22.93 24.42 14.16
N ALA A 11 -22.97 23.67 15.27
CA ALA A 11 -22.08 22.52 15.50
C ALA A 11 -22.25 21.46 14.41
N SER A 12 -23.49 21.11 14.03
CA SER A 12 -23.73 20.19 12.92
C SER A 12 -23.16 20.71 11.59
N GLY A 13 -23.26 22.01 11.32
CA GLY A 13 -22.69 22.62 10.11
C GLY A 13 -21.17 22.54 10.08
N VAL A 14 -20.52 22.93 11.20
CA VAL A 14 -19.06 22.88 11.34
C VAL A 14 -18.53 21.45 11.20
N CYS A 15 -19.15 20.46 11.88
CA CYS A 15 -18.74 19.06 11.76
C CYS A 15 -18.87 18.54 10.32
N ARG A 16 -19.90 18.94 9.56
CA ARG A 16 -20.03 18.57 8.15
C ARG A 16 -19.00 19.25 7.25
N LEU A 17 -18.69 20.51 7.49
CA LEU A 17 -17.68 21.25 6.73
C LEU A 17 -16.29 20.65 6.93
N ILE A 18 -15.91 20.36 8.18
CA ILE A 18 -14.65 19.69 8.50
C ILE A 18 -14.62 18.29 7.88
N ALA A 19 -15.68 17.50 8.06
CA ALA A 19 -15.79 16.18 7.46
C ALA A 19 -15.65 16.22 5.94
N GLN A 20 -16.28 17.17 5.27
CA GLN A 20 -16.23 17.31 3.81
C GLN A 20 -14.86 17.79 3.30
N ALA A 21 -14.18 18.68 4.04
CA ALA A 21 -12.85 19.15 3.68
C ALA A 21 -11.81 18.02 3.76
N GLN A 22 -11.94 17.13 4.76
CA GLN A 22 -11.03 16.01 5.03
C GLN A 22 -11.41 14.71 4.26
N LYS A 23 -12.54 14.71 3.55
CA LYS A 23 -13.14 13.54 2.91
C LYS A 23 -12.39 13.05 1.67
N THR A 24 -11.95 13.97 0.83
CA THR A 24 -11.49 13.67 -0.53
C THR A 24 -10.19 12.87 -0.62
N PRO A 25 -9.13 13.19 0.15
CA PRO A 25 -7.87 12.48 0.01
C PRO A 25 -7.95 11.05 0.60
N SER A 26 -8.58 10.90 1.77
CA SER A 26 -8.73 9.61 2.44
C SER A 26 -9.59 8.62 1.65
N LEU A 27 -10.72 9.06 1.08
CA LEU A 27 -11.61 8.18 0.32
C LEU A 27 -10.93 7.44 -0.84
N LEU A 28 -9.91 8.04 -1.46
CA LEU A 28 -9.28 7.44 -2.62
C LEU A 28 -8.31 6.32 -2.26
N LEU A 29 -7.80 6.29 -1.03
CA LEU A 29 -6.97 5.22 -0.49
C LEU A 29 -7.78 4.10 0.21
N LEU A 30 -9.11 4.26 0.30
CA LEU A 30 -9.99 3.24 0.86
C LEU A 30 -10.32 2.15 -0.15
N ALA A 31 -10.27 0.90 0.31
CA ALA A 31 -10.66 -0.29 -0.43
C ALA A 31 -12.16 -0.32 -0.74
N ASP A 32 -13.00 -0.04 0.26
CA ASP A 32 -14.46 0.08 0.09
C ASP A 32 -14.94 1.52 0.32
N ARG A 33 -14.95 2.28 -0.77
CA ARG A 33 -15.43 3.67 -0.77
C ARG A 33 -16.95 3.76 -0.57
N ALA A 34 -17.70 2.71 -0.89
CA ALA A 34 -19.16 2.76 -0.94
C ALA A 34 -19.77 2.92 0.45
N ALA A 35 -19.20 2.26 1.46
CA ALA A 35 -19.66 2.37 2.85
C ALA A 35 -19.52 3.80 3.39
N VAL A 36 -18.35 4.43 3.23
CA VAL A 36 -18.10 5.81 3.68
C VAL A 36 -18.95 6.81 2.90
N VAL A 37 -19.06 6.66 1.58
CA VAL A 37 -19.93 7.51 0.74
C VAL A 37 -21.40 7.40 1.16
N SER A 38 -21.88 6.20 1.50
CA SER A 38 -23.24 5.94 1.98
C SER A 38 -23.52 6.58 3.34
N VAL A 39 -22.56 6.52 4.27
CA VAL A 39 -22.62 7.24 5.56
C VAL A 39 -22.77 8.75 5.33
N PHE A 40 -21.97 9.30 4.44
CA PHE A 40 -22.02 10.72 4.10
C PHE A 40 -23.34 11.12 3.45
N SER A 41 -23.84 10.35 2.47
CA SER A 41 -25.07 10.68 1.76
C SER A 41 -26.29 10.61 2.70
N ARG A 42 -26.37 9.59 3.56
CA ARG A 42 -27.44 9.45 4.56
C ARG A 42 -27.39 10.57 5.59
N SER A 43 -26.21 10.89 6.13
CA SER A 43 -26.06 11.96 7.13
C SER A 43 -26.34 13.36 6.55
N ALA A 44 -25.99 13.60 5.28
CA ALA A 44 -26.34 14.82 4.56
C ALA A 44 -27.86 14.93 4.33
N ALA A 45 -28.51 13.84 3.92
CA ALA A 45 -29.96 13.81 3.70
C ALA A 45 -30.76 14.10 4.98
N VAL A 46 -30.41 13.47 6.11
CA VAL A 46 -31.02 13.78 7.42
C VAL A 46 -30.78 15.23 7.80
N GLY A 47 -29.56 15.71 7.59
CA GLY A 47 -29.21 17.10 7.79
C GLY A 47 -30.08 18.09 7.06
N ALA A 48 -30.23 17.90 5.75
CA ALA A 48 -31.04 18.73 4.89
C ALA A 48 -32.51 18.69 5.32
N ALA A 49 -33.06 17.50 5.60
CA ALA A 49 -34.43 17.35 6.08
C ALA A 49 -34.68 18.11 7.39
N MET A 50 -33.78 17.96 8.37
CA MET A 50 -33.89 18.65 9.66
C MET A 50 -33.72 20.17 9.54
N LEU A 51 -32.87 20.64 8.63
CA LEU A 51 -32.69 22.07 8.34
C LEU A 51 -33.94 22.66 7.67
N VAL A 52 -34.58 21.93 6.75
CA VAL A 52 -35.87 22.32 6.16
C VAL A 52 -36.95 22.43 7.24
N VAL A 53 -37.02 21.48 8.18
CA VAL A 53 -37.96 21.53 9.32
C VAL A 53 -37.68 22.74 10.21
N LEU A 54 -36.41 23.02 10.53
CA LEU A 54 -35.98 24.19 11.30
C LEU A 54 -36.35 25.51 10.60
N ALA A 55 -36.09 25.60 9.29
CA ALA A 55 -36.35 26.79 8.48
C ALA A 55 -37.86 27.04 8.33
N ALA A 56 -38.65 25.99 8.03
CA ALA A 56 -40.11 26.08 7.95
C ALA A 56 -40.70 26.52 9.30
N TYR A 57 -40.21 25.95 10.39
CA TYR A 57 -40.63 26.32 11.74
C TYR A 57 -40.24 27.77 12.11
N ALA A 58 -39.01 28.19 11.78
CA ALA A 58 -38.55 29.56 12.00
C ALA A 58 -39.34 30.57 11.14
N LEU A 59 -39.62 30.26 9.88
CA LEU A 59 -40.46 31.08 9.01
C LEU A 59 -41.86 31.24 9.58
N LEU A 60 -42.47 30.17 10.10
CA LEU A 60 -43.78 30.23 10.77
C LEU A 60 -43.74 31.06 12.06
N ALA A 61 -42.64 31.00 12.82
CA ALA A 61 -42.46 31.77 14.05
C ALA A 61 -42.19 33.26 13.79
N PHE A 62 -41.49 33.60 12.70
CA PHE A 62 -41.04 34.97 12.39
C PHE A 62 -41.85 35.66 11.29
N TRP A 63 -42.82 35.00 10.65
CA TRP A 63 -43.69 35.59 9.63
C TRP A 63 -44.41 36.82 10.20
N ARG A 64 -43.95 38.02 9.85
CA ARG A 64 -44.63 39.28 10.18
C ARG A 64 -45.78 39.46 9.20
N THR A 65 -47.01 39.26 9.66
CA THR A 65 -48.15 39.86 8.97
C THR A 65 -48.14 41.34 9.31
N GLY A 66 -48.12 42.18 8.28
CA GLY A 66 -48.01 43.63 8.37
C GLY A 66 -49.18 44.32 9.07
N ASP A 67 -50.14 43.60 9.65
CA ASP A 67 -51.20 44.23 10.43
C ASP A 67 -51.65 43.44 11.67
N SER A 68 -51.93 44.21 12.70
CA SER A 68 -52.10 43.83 14.10
C SER A 68 -53.47 43.21 14.37
N THR A 69 -53.51 41.93 14.74
CA THR A 69 -54.56 41.37 15.60
C THR A 69 -53.98 40.35 16.58
N ARG A 70 -54.22 40.51 17.89
CA ARG A 70 -53.80 39.56 18.95
C ARG A 70 -54.25 38.11 18.68
N ASP A 71 -55.35 37.94 17.94
CA ASP A 71 -55.89 36.66 17.51
C ASP A 71 -54.95 35.86 16.58
N THR A 72 -54.23 36.52 15.68
CA THR A 72 -53.30 35.83 14.79
C THR A 72 -52.07 35.32 15.53
N ALA A 73 -51.59 36.06 16.54
CA ALA A 73 -50.49 35.61 17.40
C ALA A 73 -50.89 34.42 18.29
N HIS A 74 -52.11 34.41 18.84
CA HIS A 74 -52.64 33.27 19.60
C HIS A 74 -52.89 32.04 18.73
N ARG A 75 -53.46 32.20 17.52
CA ARG A 75 -53.62 31.09 16.57
C ARG A 75 -52.29 30.50 16.11
N ARG A 76 -51.25 31.32 15.94
CA ARG A 76 -49.88 30.87 15.63
C ARG A 76 -49.24 30.11 16.79
N ALA A 77 -49.33 30.64 18.00
CA ALA A 77 -48.82 29.95 19.19
C ALA A 77 -49.54 28.60 19.38
N ALA A 78 -50.85 28.54 19.13
CA ALA A 78 -51.63 27.30 19.15
C ALA A 78 -51.19 26.32 18.03
N LEU A 79 -50.98 26.80 16.80
CA LEU A 79 -50.48 25.99 15.68
C LEU A 79 -49.08 25.42 15.95
N LEU A 80 -48.15 26.25 16.45
CA LEU A 80 -46.79 25.82 16.79
C LEU A 80 -46.78 24.79 17.93
N ARG A 81 -47.70 24.91 18.89
CA ARG A 81 -47.91 23.91 19.95
C ARG A 81 -48.52 22.62 19.42
N TYR A 82 -49.44 22.70 18.47
CA TYR A 82 -50.03 21.53 17.83
C TYR A 82 -49.01 20.76 16.99
N LEU A 83 -48.09 21.48 16.33
CA LEU A 83 -47.03 20.90 15.50
C LEU A 83 -45.80 20.44 16.30
N SER A 84 -45.57 20.95 17.51
CA SER A 84 -44.40 20.60 18.32
C SER A 84 -44.23 19.11 18.63
N PRO A 85 -45.27 18.31 18.98
CA PRO A 85 -45.09 16.88 19.20
C PRO A 85 -44.70 16.14 17.91
N THR A 86 -45.25 16.53 16.76
CA THR A 86 -44.89 15.95 15.46
C THR A 86 -43.44 16.27 15.07
N VAL A 87 -43.00 17.51 15.32
CA VAL A 87 -41.61 17.93 15.07
C VAL A 87 -40.63 17.22 16.03
N ALA A 88 -40.99 17.07 17.30
CA ALA A 88 -40.20 16.29 18.26
C ALA A 88 -40.12 14.81 17.86
N LEU A 89 -41.24 14.22 17.43
CA LEU A 89 -41.30 12.84 16.94
C LEU A 89 -40.38 12.63 15.74
N LEU A 90 -40.34 13.57 14.78
CA LEU A 90 -39.42 13.51 13.64
C LEU A 90 -37.95 13.50 14.08
N GLY A 91 -37.58 14.33 15.07
CA GLY A 91 -36.24 14.31 15.66
C GLY A 91 -35.91 12.97 16.33
N CYS A 92 -36.86 12.41 17.08
CA CYS A 92 -36.72 11.08 17.70
C CYS A 92 -36.63 9.95 16.67
N ILE A 93 -37.40 10.00 15.58
CA ILE A 93 -37.32 9.05 14.47
C ILE A 93 -35.95 9.13 13.81
N GLY A 94 -35.39 10.32 13.62
CA GLY A 94 -34.04 10.50 13.09
C GLY A 94 -32.93 9.91 13.97
N LEU A 95 -33.09 9.99 15.31
CA LEU A 95 -32.20 9.32 16.26
C LEU A 95 -32.41 7.81 16.27
N TRP A 96 -33.66 7.35 16.25
CA TRP A 96 -33.97 5.91 16.19
C TRP A 96 -33.44 5.27 14.91
N TRP A 97 -33.55 5.97 13.77
CA TRP A 97 -33.01 5.51 12.50
C TRP A 97 -31.49 5.31 12.55
N ARG A 98 -30.77 6.14 13.31
CA ARG A 98 -29.33 5.98 13.54
C ARG A 98 -28.99 4.68 14.29
N VAL A 99 -29.85 4.25 15.20
CA VAL A 99 -29.66 3.09 16.08
C VAL A 99 -30.24 1.80 15.48
N GLN A 100 -30.80 1.84 14.27
CA GLN A 100 -31.15 0.61 13.56
C GLN A 100 -29.89 -0.19 13.19
N ASP A 101 -29.95 -1.51 13.32
CA ASP A 101 -28.82 -2.42 13.08
C ASP A 101 -28.13 -2.19 11.73
N SER A 102 -28.89 -1.90 10.68
CA SER A 102 -28.35 -1.61 9.35
C SER A 102 -27.48 -0.35 9.29
N ASN A 103 -27.80 0.68 10.08
CA ASN A 103 -27.00 1.91 10.16
C ASN A 103 -25.86 1.77 11.19
N ILE A 104 -26.03 0.97 12.24
CA ILE A 104 -24.94 0.64 13.17
C ILE A 104 -23.84 -0.11 12.41
N GLN A 105 -24.21 -1.16 11.67
CA GLN A 105 -23.28 -1.92 10.85
C GLN A 105 -22.61 -1.05 9.79
N LEU A 106 -23.38 -0.24 9.05
CA LEU A 106 -22.82 0.65 8.03
C LEU A 106 -21.80 1.65 8.59
N PHE A 107 -22.09 2.25 9.75
CA PHE A 107 -21.16 3.18 10.39
C PHE A 107 -19.97 2.47 11.04
N GLY A 108 -20.16 1.25 11.54
CA GLY A 108 -19.06 0.39 12.00
C GLY A 108 -18.10 0.09 10.87
N THR A 109 -18.60 -0.49 9.77
CA THR A 109 -17.79 -0.81 8.57
C THR A 109 -17.10 0.44 8.02
N ALA A 110 -17.80 1.57 7.90
CA ALA A 110 -17.19 2.81 7.43
C ALA A 110 -16.10 3.34 8.37
N ARG A 111 -16.29 3.20 9.69
CA ARG A 111 -15.31 3.60 10.71
C ARG A 111 -14.08 2.70 10.69
N ASP A 112 -14.26 1.39 10.54
CA ASP A 112 -13.17 0.43 10.45
C ASP A 112 -12.30 0.71 9.21
N GLN A 113 -12.95 0.96 8.06
CA GLN A 113 -12.27 1.37 6.83
C GLN A 113 -11.53 2.69 7.01
N GLN A 114 -12.13 3.68 7.70
CA GLN A 114 -11.45 4.96 7.93
C GLN A 114 -10.33 4.87 8.97
N SER A 115 -10.44 4.03 10.00
CA SER A 115 -9.39 3.85 11.00
C SER A 115 -8.09 3.33 10.41
N ALA A 116 -8.15 2.78 9.19
CA ALA A 116 -7.00 2.38 8.40
C ALA A 116 -6.29 3.55 7.67
N LEU A 117 -6.74 4.78 7.89
CA LEU A 117 -6.09 6.00 7.41
C LEU A 117 -6.00 6.96 8.59
N ASP A 118 -4.78 7.28 9.03
CA ASP A 118 -4.63 8.23 10.12
C ASP A 118 -5.13 9.61 9.67
N GLY A 119 -5.98 10.21 10.50
CA GLY A 119 -6.69 11.43 10.15
C GLY A 119 -7.90 11.72 11.02
N VAL A 120 -8.51 12.88 10.80
CA VAL A 120 -9.70 13.32 11.52
C VAL A 120 -10.84 12.28 11.34
N ASP A 121 -11.41 11.75 12.43
CA ASP A 121 -12.52 10.78 12.40
C ASP A 121 -13.76 11.36 11.68
N VAL A 122 -13.84 11.15 10.37
CA VAL A 122 -14.79 11.76 9.45
C VAL A 122 -16.15 11.08 9.64
N VAL A 123 -16.15 9.76 9.83
CA VAL A 123 -17.33 8.96 10.19
C VAL A 123 -17.85 9.37 11.58
N GLY A 124 -16.97 9.68 12.52
CA GLY A 124 -17.30 10.26 13.82
C GLY A 124 -17.90 11.66 13.73
N LEU A 125 -17.30 12.57 12.96
CA LEU A 125 -17.82 13.91 12.74
C LEU A 125 -19.19 13.91 12.04
N THR A 126 -19.38 13.03 11.05
CA THR A 126 -20.69 12.86 10.39
C THR A 126 -21.73 12.25 11.33
N SER A 127 -21.34 11.34 12.22
CA SER A 127 -22.17 10.83 13.31
C SER A 127 -22.63 11.95 14.26
N ILE A 128 -21.69 12.77 14.72
CA ILE A 128 -21.97 13.90 15.62
C ILE A 128 -22.89 14.91 14.92
N ALA A 129 -22.64 15.22 13.65
CA ALA A 129 -23.49 16.12 12.88
C ALA A 129 -24.94 15.60 12.76
N TRP A 130 -25.12 14.30 12.54
CA TRP A 130 -26.44 13.66 12.52
C TRP A 130 -27.17 13.85 13.85
N VAL A 131 -26.53 13.49 14.97
CA VAL A 131 -27.12 13.58 16.32
C VAL A 131 -27.46 15.03 16.67
N CYS A 132 -26.55 15.96 16.41
CA CYS A 132 -26.77 17.40 16.62
C CYS A 132 -27.93 17.94 15.78
N SER A 133 -28.08 17.50 14.53
CA SER A 133 -29.22 17.87 13.66
C SER A 133 -30.56 17.44 14.28
N CYS A 134 -30.65 16.21 14.80
CA CYS A 134 -31.87 15.70 15.43
C CYS A 134 -32.16 16.40 16.76
N LEU A 135 -31.14 16.61 17.60
CA LEU A 135 -31.29 17.29 18.89
C LEU A 135 -31.69 18.77 18.72
N ALA A 136 -31.23 19.45 17.66
CA ALA A 136 -31.64 20.81 17.36
C ALA A 136 -33.15 20.92 17.11
N VAL A 137 -33.73 19.97 16.38
CA VAL A 137 -35.18 19.89 16.11
C VAL A 137 -35.98 19.58 17.37
N ILE A 138 -35.48 18.68 18.23
CA ILE A 138 -36.11 18.37 19.53
C ILE A 138 -36.09 19.58 20.46
N ALA A 139 -34.96 20.28 20.56
CA ALA A 139 -34.81 21.48 21.38
C ALA A 139 -35.72 22.62 20.91
N LEU A 140 -35.91 22.75 19.60
CA LEU A 140 -36.83 23.70 18.98
C LEU A 140 -38.30 23.38 19.34
N ALA A 141 -38.70 22.11 19.27
CA ALA A 141 -40.03 21.66 19.67
C ALA A 141 -40.30 21.90 21.17
N GLY A 142 -39.28 21.67 22.03
CA GLY A 142 -39.36 21.96 23.46
C GLY A 142 -39.51 23.46 23.77
N ALA A 143 -38.87 24.34 22.99
CA ALA A 143 -39.04 25.79 23.11
C ALA A 143 -40.48 26.23 22.83
N ALA A 144 -41.16 25.56 21.90
CA ALA A 144 -42.55 25.81 21.52
C ALA A 144 -43.54 25.47 22.64
N ALA A 145 -43.31 24.35 23.30
CA ALA A 145 -44.15 23.82 24.37
C ALA A 145 -44.02 24.63 25.68
N GLY A 146 -42.82 25.15 25.98
CA GLY A 146 -42.52 25.87 27.23
C GLY A 146 -42.83 27.38 27.25
N ALA A 147 -43.33 27.96 26.15
CA ALA A 147 -43.44 29.42 25.99
C ALA A 147 -44.48 30.12 26.90
N ASP A 148 -45.24 29.40 27.73
CA ASP A 148 -46.24 29.99 28.67
C ASP A 148 -45.75 30.18 30.12
N GLY A 149 -44.53 29.76 30.46
CA GLY A 149 -44.09 29.74 31.87
C GLY A 149 -43.59 31.05 32.47
N HIS A 150 -43.08 32.01 31.68
CA HIS A 150 -42.40 33.19 32.22
C HIS A 150 -42.84 34.50 31.56
N ARG A 151 -43.87 35.12 32.13
CA ARG A 151 -44.05 36.58 32.05
C ARG A 151 -42.94 37.26 32.84
N ARG A 152 -41.87 37.72 32.18
CA ARG A 152 -41.13 38.89 32.68
C ARG A 152 -40.52 39.73 31.55
N LYS A 153 -40.99 40.98 31.56
CA LYS A 153 -40.47 42.26 31.01
C LYS A 153 -39.69 42.23 29.69
N ARG A 154 -40.32 42.89 28.71
CA ARG A 154 -39.77 43.51 27.50
C ARG A 154 -38.34 44.04 27.69
N HIS A 155 -37.46 43.64 26.79
CA HIS A 155 -36.45 44.52 26.19
C HIS A 155 -36.60 44.46 24.66
N SER A 156 -36.23 45.57 24.02
CA SER A 156 -36.51 46.01 22.65
C SER A 156 -36.18 44.99 21.54
N PRO A 157 -36.91 44.99 20.41
CA PRO A 157 -36.46 44.33 19.21
C PRO A 157 -35.52 45.28 18.44
N GLY A 158 -34.22 45.11 18.61
CA GLY A 158 -33.25 45.67 17.67
C GLY A 158 -33.30 44.86 16.36
N PRO A 159 -33.60 45.46 15.20
CA PRO A 159 -33.43 44.80 13.91
C PRO A 159 -31.94 44.86 13.56
N GLY A 160 -31.24 43.73 13.51
CA GLY A 160 -29.81 43.82 13.16
C GLY A 160 -28.99 42.54 13.07
N VAL A 161 -29.36 41.43 13.73
CA VAL A 161 -28.42 40.29 13.83
C VAL A 161 -28.98 38.95 13.33
N LEU A 162 -30.29 38.86 13.05
CA LEU A 162 -30.89 37.59 12.58
C LEU A 162 -30.84 37.38 11.06
N ILE A 163 -30.47 38.40 10.27
CA ILE A 163 -30.49 38.35 8.79
C ILE A 163 -29.09 38.08 8.19
N VAL A 164 -28.01 38.28 8.94
CA VAL A 164 -26.64 37.94 8.51
C VAL A 164 -26.27 36.48 8.85
N ALA A 165 -26.90 35.89 9.87
CA ALA A 165 -26.65 34.50 10.26
C ALA A 165 -27.45 33.45 9.45
N LEU A 166 -28.52 33.87 8.76
CA LEU A 166 -29.43 32.95 8.03
C LEU A 166 -29.28 32.99 6.50
N THR A 167 -28.61 34.00 5.95
CA THR A 167 -28.35 34.10 4.49
C THR A 167 -26.96 33.62 4.08
N MET A 168 -26.01 33.50 5.01
CA MET A 168 -24.67 32.93 4.75
C MET A 168 -24.52 31.44 5.07
N SER A 169 -25.43 30.82 5.83
CA SER A 169 -25.30 29.40 6.21
C SER A 169 -26.22 28.42 5.47
N ALA A 170 -27.10 28.90 4.58
CA ALA A 170 -28.06 28.06 3.86
C ALA A 170 -27.95 28.10 2.32
N VAL A 171 -27.05 28.90 1.75
CA VAL A 171 -26.70 28.84 0.30
C VAL A 171 -25.46 27.98 0.03
N GLY A 172 -24.75 27.52 1.07
CA GLY A 172 -23.63 26.57 0.94
C GLY A 172 -24.05 25.09 0.77
N GLY A 173 -25.33 24.81 0.51
CA GLY A 173 -25.86 23.44 0.36
C GLY A 173 -25.78 22.86 -1.05
N ALA A 174 -25.38 23.64 -2.06
CA ALA A 174 -25.28 23.18 -3.45
C ALA A 174 -24.25 23.96 -4.30
N SER A 175 -23.11 24.31 -3.72
CA SER A 175 -21.87 24.32 -4.52
C SER A 175 -21.33 22.90 -4.31
N VAL A 176 -21.51 21.94 -5.23
CA VAL A 176 -20.70 21.85 -6.46
C VAL A 176 -19.46 22.75 -6.38
N LEU A 177 -18.70 22.62 -5.29
CA LEU A 177 -17.26 22.73 -5.41
C LEU A 177 -16.91 21.55 -6.30
N VAL A 178 -16.74 21.88 -7.58
CA VAL A 178 -15.73 21.30 -8.44
C VAL A 178 -14.42 21.45 -7.67
N LEU A 179 -14.22 20.62 -6.64
CA LEU A 179 -12.90 20.27 -6.20
C LEU A 179 -12.28 19.69 -7.46
N LYS A 180 -11.21 20.33 -7.93
CA LYS A 180 -10.31 19.75 -8.93
C LYS A 180 -10.11 18.31 -8.48
N ASN A 181 -10.72 17.38 -9.21
CA ASN A 181 -10.58 15.97 -8.92
C ASN A 181 -9.07 15.71 -8.88
N PRO A 182 -8.52 15.14 -7.79
CA PRO A 182 -7.22 14.48 -7.91
C PRO A 182 -7.38 13.50 -9.06
N THR A 183 -6.58 13.71 -10.10
CA THR A 183 -6.64 12.93 -11.31
C THR A 183 -5.96 11.60 -11.03
N ALA A 184 -6.72 10.64 -10.48
CA ALA A 184 -6.45 9.24 -10.76
C ALA A 184 -6.70 9.07 -12.26
N HIS A 185 -5.66 9.28 -13.07
CA HIS A 185 -5.72 8.99 -14.48
C HIS A 185 -5.68 7.48 -14.65
N HIS A 186 -6.86 6.86 -14.53
CA HIS A 186 -7.10 5.54 -15.10
C HIS A 186 -7.11 5.70 -16.62
N VAL A 187 -5.94 5.55 -17.24
CA VAL A 187 -5.91 5.24 -18.66
C VAL A 187 -6.17 3.76 -18.73
N ASN A 188 -7.41 3.32 -18.93
CA ASN A 188 -7.67 1.90 -19.18
C ASN A 188 -6.95 1.51 -20.48
N ALA A 189 -5.67 1.14 -20.39
CA ALA A 189 -5.01 0.45 -21.47
C ALA A 189 -5.70 -0.92 -21.59
N ALA A 190 -6.04 -1.30 -22.82
CA ALA A 190 -6.60 -2.61 -23.08
C ALA A 190 -5.71 -3.67 -22.43
N ALA A 191 -6.31 -4.70 -21.82
CA ALA A 191 -5.57 -5.85 -21.35
C ALA A 191 -4.70 -6.34 -22.51
N ALA A 192 -3.39 -6.15 -22.40
CA ALA A 192 -2.48 -6.50 -23.47
C ALA A 192 -2.54 -8.01 -23.63
N GLU A 193 -2.81 -8.47 -24.85
CA GLU A 193 -2.52 -9.85 -25.23
C GLU A 193 -1.07 -10.14 -24.84
N THR A 194 -0.83 -11.28 -24.21
CA THR A 194 0.52 -11.76 -23.89
C THR A 194 1.30 -11.91 -25.19
N ALA A 195 2.06 -10.89 -25.54
CA ALA A 195 2.99 -10.94 -26.67
C ALA A 195 4.06 -12.01 -26.36
N THR A 196 4.40 -12.83 -27.35
CA THR A 196 5.57 -13.71 -27.27
C THR A 196 6.83 -12.85 -27.30
N VAL A 197 7.77 -13.10 -26.39
CA VAL A 197 9.06 -12.39 -26.36
C VAL A 197 10.00 -12.98 -27.41
N ASP A 198 10.31 -12.25 -28.49
CA ASP A 198 11.47 -12.53 -29.33
C ASP A 198 12.70 -11.83 -28.74
N VAL A 199 13.51 -12.60 -28.01
CA VAL A 199 14.73 -12.09 -27.36
C VAL A 199 15.74 -11.53 -28.38
N GLY A 200 15.71 -12.01 -29.62
CA GLY A 200 16.56 -11.53 -30.70
C GLY A 200 15.95 -10.37 -31.52
N GLY A 201 14.74 -9.94 -31.17
CA GLY A 201 13.99 -8.91 -31.87
C GLY A 201 14.58 -7.50 -31.70
N PRO A 202 14.08 -6.52 -32.47
CA PRO A 202 14.48 -5.14 -32.30
C PRO A 202 13.99 -4.57 -30.96
N VAL A 203 14.60 -3.45 -30.53
CA VAL A 203 14.04 -2.64 -29.44
C VAL A 203 12.64 -2.17 -29.84
N ALA A 204 11.64 -2.55 -29.07
CA ALA A 204 10.23 -2.25 -29.35
C ALA A 204 9.80 -0.89 -28.80
N TYR A 205 10.31 -0.54 -27.63
CA TYR A 205 10.02 0.71 -26.94
C TYR A 205 11.15 1.08 -25.98
N GLU A 206 11.21 2.35 -25.63
CA GLU A 206 12.18 2.90 -24.68
C GLU A 206 11.45 3.64 -23.56
N ILE A 207 11.92 3.48 -22.34
CA ILE A 207 11.45 4.14 -21.13
C ILE A 207 12.63 4.95 -20.60
N ALA A 208 12.46 6.26 -20.45
CA ALA A 208 13.48 7.11 -19.86
C ALA A 208 13.80 6.63 -18.44
N ASP A 209 15.09 6.47 -18.12
CA ASP A 209 15.49 6.19 -16.74
C ASP A 209 15.27 7.47 -15.91
N ASN A 210 14.68 7.31 -14.73
CA ASN A 210 14.64 8.41 -13.77
C ASN A 210 15.97 8.38 -13.02
N SER A 211 16.89 9.26 -13.41
CA SER A 211 18.23 9.37 -12.81
C SER A 211 18.26 9.86 -11.36
N ASP A 212 17.09 10.00 -10.72
CA ASP A 212 16.96 10.43 -9.34
C ASP A 212 17.12 9.21 -8.40
N PRO A 213 18.10 9.21 -7.47
CA PRO A 213 18.35 8.09 -6.57
C PRO A 213 17.19 7.75 -5.64
N ASP A 214 16.24 8.67 -5.45
CA ASP A 214 15.05 8.44 -4.61
C ASP A 214 13.89 7.82 -5.41
N THR A 215 14.04 7.63 -6.72
CA THR A 215 13.06 6.92 -7.55
C THR A 215 13.31 5.42 -7.56
N PHE A 216 12.23 4.65 -7.66
CA PHE A 216 12.31 3.19 -7.75
C PHE A 216 11.66 2.69 -9.03
N MET A 217 12.16 1.55 -9.50
CA MET A 217 11.59 0.77 -10.58
C MET A 217 11.60 -0.70 -10.20
N VAL A 218 10.46 -1.38 -10.34
CA VAL A 218 10.30 -2.78 -9.98
C VAL A 218 9.57 -3.50 -11.09
N ALA A 219 10.19 -4.56 -11.62
CA ALA A 219 9.56 -5.45 -12.59
C ALA A 219 8.43 -6.26 -11.90
N GLY A 220 7.25 -6.33 -12.51
CA GLY A 220 6.10 -7.05 -11.97
C GLY A 220 4.75 -6.48 -12.40
N GLY A 221 3.66 -7.19 -12.07
CA GLY A 221 2.30 -6.77 -12.45
C GLY A 221 2.09 -6.79 -13.97
N PRO A 222 1.67 -5.67 -14.61
CA PRO A 222 1.48 -5.60 -16.05
C PRO A 222 2.80 -5.50 -16.82
N GLY A 223 3.93 -5.31 -16.13
CA GLY A 223 5.26 -5.26 -16.71
C GLY A 223 6.25 -4.59 -15.77
N LEU A 224 6.10 -3.29 -15.57
CA LEU A 224 6.99 -2.46 -14.75
C LEU A 224 6.16 -1.52 -13.87
N ILE A 225 6.57 -1.37 -12.61
CA ILE A 225 6.05 -0.37 -11.67
C ILE A 225 7.16 0.65 -11.40
N ARG A 226 6.87 1.95 -11.51
CA ARG A 226 7.84 3.03 -11.30
C ARG A 226 7.25 4.17 -10.49
N SER A 227 8.05 4.80 -9.63
CA SER A 227 7.66 6.02 -8.93
C SER A 227 7.47 7.21 -9.91
N THR A 228 6.43 8.01 -9.70
CA THR A 228 6.19 9.26 -10.44
C THR A 228 6.46 10.49 -9.58
N GLY A 229 6.62 11.65 -10.23
CA GLY A 229 6.90 12.93 -9.59
C GLY A 229 8.25 13.50 -10.01
N SER A 230 8.45 14.80 -9.81
CA SER A 230 9.71 15.48 -10.10
C SER A 230 10.44 15.88 -8.82
N GLY A 231 11.69 15.46 -8.66
CA GLY A 231 12.56 15.81 -7.53
C GLY A 231 12.62 14.72 -6.45
N SER A 232 13.28 15.03 -5.33
CA SER A 232 13.62 14.10 -4.24
C SER A 232 12.44 13.54 -3.43
N THR A 233 11.20 13.77 -3.85
CA THR A 233 9.99 13.29 -3.18
C THR A 233 8.99 12.81 -4.24
N PRO A 234 9.05 11.53 -4.64
CA PRO A 234 8.10 10.97 -5.59
C PRO A 234 6.67 11.04 -5.02
N ASP A 235 5.77 11.68 -5.76
CA ASP A 235 4.39 11.97 -5.35
C ASP A 235 3.37 10.91 -5.83
N GLY A 236 3.88 9.80 -6.38
CA GLY A 236 3.04 8.75 -6.90
C GLY A 236 3.79 7.55 -7.46
N VAL A 237 3.04 6.68 -8.13
CA VAL A 237 3.50 5.47 -8.79
C VAL A 237 2.69 5.23 -10.06
N GLU A 238 3.32 4.71 -11.09
CA GLU A 238 2.68 4.29 -12.34
C GLU A 238 3.07 2.86 -12.71
N ALA A 239 2.18 2.21 -13.44
CA ALA A 239 2.45 0.93 -14.06
C ALA A 239 2.55 1.08 -15.57
N ILE A 240 3.54 0.40 -16.13
CA ILE A 240 3.87 0.38 -17.55
C ILE A 240 3.72 -1.06 -18.05
N SER A 241 3.02 -1.20 -19.17
CA SER A 241 2.80 -2.48 -19.84
C SER A 241 4.11 -3.02 -20.37
N GLY A 242 4.42 -4.27 -20.05
CA GLY A 242 5.58 -4.96 -20.63
C GLY A 242 5.44 -5.23 -22.12
N ALA A 243 4.22 -5.39 -22.61
CA ALA A 243 4.00 -5.66 -24.03
C ALA A 243 4.17 -4.41 -24.91
N THR A 244 3.83 -3.22 -24.40
CA THR A 244 3.74 -2.00 -25.23
C THR A 244 4.67 -0.87 -24.79
N GLY A 245 5.18 -0.88 -23.55
CA GLY A 245 5.90 0.25 -22.97
C GLY A 245 4.99 1.44 -22.63
N GLU A 246 3.67 1.29 -22.78
CA GLU A 246 2.70 2.34 -22.47
C GLU A 246 2.22 2.25 -21.02
N ARG A 247 1.86 3.40 -20.46
CA ARG A 247 1.30 3.50 -19.12
C ARG A 247 -0.09 2.86 -19.04
N VAL A 248 -0.25 1.90 -18.14
CA VAL A 248 -1.50 1.17 -17.87
C VAL A 248 -2.32 1.85 -16.79
N TRP A 249 -1.68 2.39 -15.76
CA TRP A 249 -2.36 3.19 -14.73
C TRP A 249 -1.34 4.07 -14.01
N ALA A 250 -1.83 5.13 -13.38
CA ALA A 250 -1.04 5.94 -12.47
C ALA A 250 -1.85 6.33 -11.24
N LEU A 251 -1.17 6.34 -10.11
CA LEU A 251 -1.67 6.77 -8.82
C LEU A 251 -0.76 7.91 -8.34
N SER A 252 -1.31 9.10 -8.21
CA SER A 252 -0.61 10.24 -7.61
C SER A 252 -1.58 11.00 -6.74
N TYR A 253 -1.12 11.40 -5.55
CA TYR A 253 -1.91 12.15 -4.59
C TYR A 253 -1.10 13.29 -3.98
N PRO A 254 -1.72 14.45 -3.74
CA PRO A 254 -1.11 15.46 -2.88
C PRO A 254 -0.76 14.83 -1.52
N GLU A 255 0.42 15.16 -0.99
CA GLU A 255 0.90 14.71 0.34
C GLU A 255 1.20 13.21 0.46
N LEU A 256 1.02 12.41 -0.61
CA LEU A 256 1.52 11.04 -0.67
C LEU A 256 2.97 11.05 -1.16
N TRP A 257 3.88 10.55 -0.35
CA TRP A 257 5.28 10.35 -0.73
C TRP A 257 5.57 8.86 -0.81
N VAL A 258 5.71 8.35 -2.03
CA VAL A 258 6.00 6.93 -2.23
C VAL A 258 7.50 6.70 -2.11
N LEU A 259 7.89 5.93 -1.10
CA LEU A 259 9.29 5.67 -0.78
C LEU A 259 9.80 4.44 -1.52
N ARG A 260 8.98 3.38 -1.59
CA ARG A 260 9.31 2.13 -2.29
C ARG A 260 8.07 1.37 -2.73
N ALA A 261 8.26 0.43 -3.63
CA ALA A 261 7.29 -0.60 -3.95
C ALA A 261 7.90 -2.00 -3.93
N ALA A 262 7.04 -2.99 -3.80
CA ALA A 262 7.33 -4.40 -3.96
C ALA A 262 6.17 -5.05 -4.73
N VAL A 263 6.45 -6.07 -5.55
CA VAL A 263 5.43 -6.71 -6.39
C VAL A 263 5.51 -8.22 -6.23
N SER A 264 4.36 -8.86 -6.01
CA SER A 264 4.29 -10.26 -5.60
C SER A 264 4.60 -11.29 -6.68
N GLU A 265 4.37 -10.96 -7.96
CA GLU A 265 4.80 -11.73 -9.13
C GLU A 265 4.35 -11.01 -10.43
N PRO A 266 4.91 -11.34 -11.62
CA PRO A 266 4.39 -10.89 -12.91
C PRO A 266 3.08 -11.60 -13.27
N GLY A 267 1.97 -10.88 -13.47
CA GLY A 267 0.71 -11.47 -13.96
C GLY A 267 -0.57 -10.86 -13.37
N PRO A 268 -1.75 -11.25 -13.92
CA PRO A 268 -3.05 -10.83 -13.39
C PRO A 268 -3.27 -11.40 -11.97
N GLY A 269 -3.70 -10.54 -11.04
CA GLY A 269 -3.90 -10.90 -9.63
C GLY A 269 -2.69 -10.65 -8.72
N GLY A 270 -1.58 -10.16 -9.26
CA GLY A 270 -0.46 -9.67 -8.45
C GLY A 270 -0.84 -8.43 -7.63
N VAL A 271 -0.15 -8.21 -6.52
CA VAL A 271 -0.34 -7.03 -5.67
C VAL A 271 0.95 -6.22 -5.63
N VAL A 272 0.82 -4.91 -5.77
CA VAL A 272 1.88 -3.94 -5.50
C VAL A 272 1.72 -3.47 -4.07
N VAL A 273 2.74 -3.68 -3.25
CA VAL A 273 2.79 -3.13 -1.90
C VAL A 273 3.69 -1.89 -1.90
N LEU A 274 3.12 -0.75 -1.57
CA LEU A 274 3.84 0.51 -1.44
C LEU A 274 4.20 0.77 0.00
N GLN A 275 5.44 1.18 0.23
CA GLN A 275 5.83 1.91 1.41
C GLN A 275 5.76 3.40 1.09
N ALA A 276 4.91 4.13 1.80
CA ALA A 276 4.72 5.55 1.57
C ALA A 276 4.61 6.33 2.88
N ARG A 277 4.56 7.65 2.76
CA ARG A 277 4.11 8.56 3.82
C ARG A 277 2.91 9.33 3.31
N PHE A 278 1.92 9.51 4.17
CA PHE A 278 0.75 10.33 3.89
C PHE A 278 0.63 11.37 5.01
N ASP A 279 0.74 12.66 4.67
CA ASP A 279 0.77 13.76 5.66
C ASP A 279 1.80 13.53 6.79
N GLU A 280 3.02 13.14 6.41
CA GLU A 280 4.14 12.71 7.28
C GLU A 280 3.99 11.34 7.97
N ASP A 281 2.81 10.74 8.02
CA ASP A 281 2.61 9.46 8.71
C ASP A 281 2.99 8.26 7.82
N PRO A 282 3.73 7.27 8.35
CA PRO A 282 4.10 6.09 7.59
C PRO A 282 2.86 5.25 7.28
N VAL A 283 2.74 4.84 6.02
CA VAL A 283 1.60 4.06 5.54
C VAL A 283 2.08 2.96 4.59
N LEU A 284 1.48 1.78 4.72
CA LEU A 284 1.58 0.72 3.71
C LEU A 284 0.29 0.67 2.89
N ILE A 285 0.42 0.59 1.57
CA ILE A 285 -0.73 0.56 0.65
C ILE A 285 -0.60 -0.68 -0.23
N GLY A 286 -1.62 -1.52 -0.27
CA GLY A 286 -1.74 -2.62 -1.23
C GLY A 286 -2.58 -2.18 -2.43
N LEU A 287 -2.06 -2.34 -3.64
CA LEU A 287 -2.75 -2.08 -4.89
C LEU A 287 -2.86 -3.35 -5.73
N ASP A 288 -3.97 -3.55 -6.41
CA ASP A 288 -4.05 -4.53 -7.48
C ASP A 288 -3.07 -4.12 -8.59
N ALA A 289 -2.14 -5.01 -8.94
CA ALA A 289 -1.06 -4.66 -9.84
C ALA A 289 -1.56 -4.39 -11.27
N GLY A 290 -2.63 -5.06 -11.70
CA GLY A 290 -3.18 -4.90 -13.05
C GLY A 290 -3.92 -3.57 -13.25
N THR A 291 -4.61 -3.09 -12.21
CA THR A 291 -5.54 -1.96 -12.29
C THR A 291 -5.11 -0.72 -11.50
N GLY A 292 -4.18 -0.87 -10.56
CA GLY A 292 -3.77 0.18 -9.62
C GLY A 292 -4.86 0.51 -8.60
N THR A 293 -5.88 -0.34 -8.46
CA THR A 293 -6.97 -0.12 -7.50
C THR A 293 -6.50 -0.46 -6.08
N PRO A 294 -6.78 0.39 -5.07
CA PRO A 294 -6.44 0.08 -3.68
C PRO A 294 -7.19 -1.14 -3.17
N LEU A 295 -6.46 -2.11 -2.64
CA LEU A 295 -6.98 -3.31 -1.98
C LEU A 295 -7.09 -3.10 -0.46
N TRP A 296 -6.13 -2.39 0.12
CA TRP A 296 -6.08 -2.06 1.53
C TRP A 296 -5.06 -0.95 1.77
N THR A 297 -5.23 -0.27 2.91
CA THR A 297 -4.26 0.68 3.44
C THR A 297 -4.05 0.38 4.92
N GLN A 298 -2.84 0.55 5.42
CA GLN A 298 -2.45 0.23 6.79
C GLN A 298 -1.61 1.38 7.35
N PRO A 299 -2.19 2.22 8.24
CA PRO A 299 -1.52 3.39 8.82
C PRO A 299 -0.67 2.95 10.01
N GLU A 300 0.39 3.69 10.33
CA GLU A 300 1.31 3.41 11.44
C GLU A 300 1.97 2.02 11.41
N VAL A 301 1.70 1.24 10.36
CA VAL A 301 2.37 -0.03 10.14
C VAL A 301 3.77 0.30 9.66
N GLY A 302 4.74 -0.34 10.29
CA GLY A 302 6.14 -0.11 9.98
C GLY A 302 6.51 -0.35 8.50
N ALA A 303 7.77 -0.16 8.17
CA ALA A 303 8.25 -0.18 6.79
C ALA A 303 8.21 -1.57 6.13
N LEU A 304 8.35 -1.63 4.80
CA LEU A 304 8.61 -2.90 4.08
C LEU A 304 10.04 -3.39 4.30
N THR A 305 10.92 -2.50 4.73
CA THR A 305 12.36 -2.72 4.82
C THR A 305 12.93 -2.03 6.05
N ARG A 306 13.94 -2.63 6.70
CA ARG A 306 14.59 -2.04 7.88
C ARG A 306 15.46 -0.84 7.49
N ASP A 307 16.10 -0.92 6.33
CA ASP A 307 16.93 0.13 5.75
C ASP A 307 16.57 0.33 4.26
N ARG A 308 17.03 1.45 3.69
CA ARG A 308 16.74 1.82 2.28
C ARG A 308 17.51 1.01 1.22
N HIS A 309 18.39 0.10 1.61
CA HIS A 309 19.19 -0.75 0.71
C HIS A 309 18.86 -2.23 0.87
N MET A 310 17.75 -2.55 1.52
CA MET A 310 17.25 -3.91 1.64
C MET A 310 16.11 -4.10 0.65
N ALA A 311 16.11 -5.19 -0.10
CA ALA A 311 14.96 -5.55 -0.92
C ALA A 311 13.72 -5.84 -0.03
N PRO A 312 12.52 -5.34 -0.40
CA PRO A 312 11.29 -5.73 0.25
C PRO A 312 11.04 -7.24 0.18
N LEU A 313 10.50 -7.82 1.26
CA LEU A 313 10.20 -9.25 1.35
C LEU A 313 8.72 -9.50 1.03
N VAL A 314 8.43 -9.84 -0.22
CA VAL A 314 7.09 -10.15 -0.74
C VAL A 314 7.11 -11.48 -1.49
N ASP A 315 6.08 -12.31 -1.28
CA ASP A 315 5.78 -13.50 -2.08
C ASP A 315 4.36 -13.39 -2.68
N ALA A 316 3.91 -14.41 -3.41
CA ALA A 316 2.61 -14.42 -4.08
C ALA A 316 1.38 -14.24 -3.14
N GLN A 317 1.53 -14.49 -1.84
CA GLN A 317 0.42 -14.48 -0.87
C GLN A 317 0.66 -13.57 0.34
N ARG A 318 1.90 -13.17 0.60
CA ARG A 318 2.31 -12.52 1.85
C ARG A 318 3.42 -11.51 1.63
N PHE A 319 3.59 -10.67 2.65
CA PHE A 319 4.76 -9.82 2.78
C PHE A 319 5.15 -9.66 4.25
N LEU A 320 6.39 -9.22 4.49
CA LEU A 320 6.81 -8.81 5.83
C LEU A 320 6.80 -7.28 5.95
N SER A 321 6.20 -6.80 7.04
CA SER A 321 6.37 -5.43 7.52
C SER A 321 7.22 -5.41 8.77
N VAL A 322 8.05 -4.39 8.95
CA VAL A 322 8.96 -4.21 10.08
C VAL A 322 8.67 -2.92 10.83
N GLU A 323 8.44 -3.04 12.13
CA GLU A 323 8.17 -1.93 13.03
C GLU A 323 9.30 -1.82 14.08
N GLN A 324 9.75 -0.59 14.34
CA GLN A 324 10.70 -0.33 15.41
C GLN A 324 9.96 -0.35 16.76
N VAL A 325 10.37 -1.24 17.66
CA VAL A 325 9.77 -1.31 19.01
C VAL A 325 10.77 -0.77 20.02
N ARG A 326 10.31 0.13 20.89
CA ARG A 326 11.12 0.61 22.03
C ARG A 326 11.23 -0.50 23.08
N SER A 327 12.39 -1.14 23.14
CA SER A 327 12.69 -2.25 24.06
C SER A 327 12.82 -1.79 25.53
N SER A 328 13.27 -0.55 25.76
CA SER A 328 13.37 0.12 27.07
C SER A 328 13.82 1.58 26.87
N PRO A 329 13.45 2.54 27.74
CA PRO A 329 14.01 3.90 27.72
C PRO A 329 15.54 3.96 27.90
N THR A 330 16.19 2.88 28.36
CA THR A 330 17.63 2.81 28.59
C THR A 330 18.41 1.99 27.55
N SER A 331 17.75 1.29 26.61
CA SER A 331 18.47 0.52 25.59
C SER A 331 18.94 1.43 24.45
N ALA A 332 20.25 1.49 24.22
CA ALA A 332 20.83 2.29 23.13
C ALA A 332 20.50 1.77 21.73
N GLN A 333 20.03 0.53 21.60
CA GLN A 333 19.71 -0.09 20.31
C GLN A 333 18.22 -0.46 20.20
N PRO A 334 17.58 -0.22 19.04
CA PRO A 334 16.19 -0.57 18.82
C PRO A 334 16.01 -2.08 18.60
N ALA A 335 14.95 -2.65 19.19
CA ALA A 335 14.43 -3.94 18.77
C ALA A 335 13.45 -3.76 17.61
N TRP A 336 13.24 -4.84 16.87
CA TRP A 336 12.40 -4.83 15.67
C TRP A 336 11.35 -5.92 15.77
N LYS A 337 10.10 -5.52 15.55
CA LYS A 337 8.97 -6.44 15.40
C LYS A 337 8.72 -6.64 13.92
N TRP A 338 8.79 -7.88 13.51
CA TRP A 338 8.45 -8.29 12.16
C TRP A 338 7.06 -8.91 12.18
N THR A 339 6.24 -8.50 11.23
CA THR A 339 4.87 -9.00 11.09
C THR A 339 4.69 -9.57 9.71
N VAL A 340 4.25 -10.82 9.66
CA VAL A 340 3.88 -11.50 8.43
C VAL A 340 2.44 -11.15 8.14
N ARG A 341 2.19 -10.64 6.94
CA ARG A 341 0.88 -10.13 6.54
C ARG A 341 0.40 -10.84 5.30
N GLU A 342 -0.91 -11.01 5.21
CA GLU A 342 -1.57 -11.44 3.99
C GLU A 342 -1.53 -10.32 2.96
N LEU A 343 -1.13 -10.65 1.73
CA LEU A 343 -0.90 -9.70 0.67
C LEU A 343 -2.18 -9.08 0.12
N GLN A 344 -3.26 -9.86 0.01
CA GLN A 344 -4.52 -9.40 -0.57
C GLN A 344 -5.34 -8.50 0.37
N THR A 345 -5.12 -8.61 1.69
CA THR A 345 -5.94 -7.92 2.70
C THR A 345 -5.13 -6.99 3.60
N GLY A 346 -3.81 -7.13 3.64
CA GLY A 346 -2.92 -6.42 4.56
C GLY A 346 -3.02 -6.90 6.01
N GLN A 347 -3.86 -7.90 6.31
CA GLN A 347 -4.09 -8.40 7.65
C GLN A 347 -2.84 -9.07 8.22
N ALA A 348 -2.56 -8.77 9.50
CA ALA A 348 -1.50 -9.45 10.24
C ALA A 348 -1.89 -10.91 10.48
N LEU A 349 -1.04 -11.83 10.01
CA LEU A 349 -1.18 -13.26 10.28
C LEU A 349 -0.57 -13.61 11.64
N TRP A 350 0.68 -13.20 11.84
CA TRP A 350 1.41 -13.37 13.09
C TRP A 350 2.67 -12.48 13.09
N SER A 351 3.28 -12.32 14.26
CA SER A 351 4.48 -11.49 14.44
C SER A 351 5.55 -12.22 15.24
N PHE A 352 6.79 -11.80 15.07
CA PHE A 352 7.96 -12.23 15.84
C PHE A 352 8.89 -11.05 16.10
N HIS A 353 9.80 -11.22 17.06
CA HIS A 353 10.72 -10.17 17.46
C HIS A 353 12.14 -10.64 17.22
N LEU A 354 12.97 -9.73 16.69
CA LEU A 354 14.42 -9.91 16.70
C LEU A 354 15.00 -9.02 17.81
N PRO A 355 15.96 -9.55 18.61
CA PRO A 355 16.57 -8.80 19.69
C PRO A 355 17.31 -7.56 19.15
N ALA A 356 17.46 -6.56 20.00
CA ALA A 356 18.28 -5.40 19.69
C ALA A 356 19.72 -5.85 19.38
N GLY A 357 20.32 -5.31 18.32
CA GLY A 357 21.65 -5.72 17.84
C GLY A 357 21.67 -6.90 16.87
N CYS A 358 20.53 -7.52 16.56
CA CYS A 358 20.51 -8.51 15.50
C CYS A 358 20.74 -7.88 14.11
N HIS A 359 21.82 -8.29 13.44
CA HIS A 359 22.16 -7.85 12.09
C HIS A 359 21.61 -8.76 10.99
N LYS A 360 21.18 -9.98 11.35
CA LYS A 360 20.54 -10.92 10.43
C LYS A 360 19.13 -10.47 10.11
N LEU A 361 18.71 -10.71 8.86
CA LEU A 361 17.40 -10.34 8.36
C LEU A 361 16.53 -11.59 8.21
N PRO A 362 15.21 -11.48 8.45
CA PRO A 362 14.30 -12.56 8.10
C PRO A 362 14.19 -12.74 6.59
N GLY A 363 13.75 -13.91 6.18
CA GLY A 363 13.50 -14.26 4.79
C GLY A 363 12.06 -14.74 4.58
N LEU A 364 11.61 -14.68 3.34
CA LEU A 364 10.30 -15.18 2.92
C LEU A 364 10.48 -16.10 1.70
N SER A 365 9.70 -17.18 1.66
CA SER A 365 9.63 -18.13 0.54
C SER A 365 8.17 -18.60 0.39
N ALA A 366 7.82 -19.41 -0.61
CA ALA A 366 6.44 -19.72 -0.99
C ALA A 366 5.51 -20.14 0.17
N SER A 367 5.97 -20.98 1.11
CA SER A 367 5.14 -21.39 2.26
C SER A 367 5.73 -21.10 3.63
N VAL A 368 6.97 -20.59 3.70
CA VAL A 368 7.72 -20.45 4.96
C VAL A 368 8.30 -19.05 5.18
N VAL A 369 8.50 -18.74 6.45
CA VAL A 369 9.20 -17.55 6.94
C VAL A 369 10.46 -18.02 7.65
N ILE A 370 11.58 -17.45 7.27
CA ILE A 370 12.90 -17.72 7.85
C ILE A 370 13.11 -16.70 8.96
N VAL A 371 13.17 -17.16 10.20
CA VAL A 371 13.46 -16.33 11.36
C VAL A 371 14.92 -16.56 11.77
N PRO A 372 15.83 -15.61 11.56
CA PRO A 372 17.23 -15.81 11.87
C PRO A 372 17.43 -15.94 13.38
N HIS A 373 18.38 -16.79 13.76
CA HIS A 373 18.82 -16.87 15.13
C HIS A 373 20.01 -15.92 15.34
N CYS A 374 19.86 -15.02 16.30
CA CYS A 374 20.80 -13.94 16.55
C CYS A 374 21.77 -14.22 17.72
N ASP A 375 21.48 -15.23 18.54
CA ASP A 375 22.24 -15.56 19.75
C ASP A 375 22.78 -17.00 19.68
N GLY A 376 24.07 -17.22 19.95
CA GLY A 376 24.64 -18.56 20.05
C GLY A 376 25.10 -19.22 18.73
N PRO A 377 26.04 -20.19 18.80
CA PRO A 377 26.85 -20.61 17.65
C PRO A 377 26.30 -21.79 16.84
N ASP A 378 25.21 -22.43 17.28
CA ASP A 378 24.78 -23.71 16.68
C ASP A 378 23.56 -23.58 15.78
N THR A 379 22.69 -22.60 16.04
CA THR A 379 21.42 -22.43 15.32
C THR A 379 21.55 -21.28 14.34
N LEU A 380 21.21 -21.53 13.08
CA LEU A 380 21.24 -20.53 12.01
C LEU A 380 19.92 -19.77 11.92
N ALA A 381 18.81 -20.52 11.86
CA ALA A 381 17.47 -19.98 11.71
C ALA A 381 16.40 -20.98 12.13
N GLU A 382 15.24 -20.47 12.50
CA GLU A 382 14.01 -21.24 12.58
C GLU A 382 13.21 -21.06 11.28
N ILE A 383 12.79 -22.18 10.69
CA ILE A 383 11.87 -22.16 9.56
C ILE A 383 10.46 -22.31 10.11
N ARG A 384 9.64 -21.28 9.91
CA ARG A 384 8.27 -21.23 10.42
C ARG A 384 7.28 -21.27 9.27
N SER A 385 6.11 -21.86 9.52
CA SER A 385 4.98 -21.78 8.59
C SER A 385 4.62 -20.31 8.38
N GLY A 386 4.61 -19.85 7.12
CA GLY A 386 4.27 -18.46 6.85
C GLY A 386 2.80 -18.11 7.13
N LEU A 387 1.90 -19.10 7.21
CA LEU A 387 0.49 -18.88 7.58
C LEU A 387 0.26 -18.82 9.08
N THR A 388 0.85 -19.74 9.85
CA THR A 388 0.50 -19.96 11.26
C THR A 388 1.59 -19.54 12.25
N GLY A 389 2.81 -19.33 11.78
CA GLY A 389 3.98 -19.10 12.62
C GLY A 389 4.49 -20.35 13.37
N ALA A 390 3.87 -21.52 13.16
CA ALA A 390 4.32 -22.77 13.75
C ALA A 390 5.72 -23.15 13.23
N VAL A 391 6.61 -23.54 14.13
CA VAL A 391 7.96 -24.01 13.79
C VAL A 391 7.84 -25.31 12.99
N ARG A 392 8.45 -25.33 11.80
CA ARG A 392 8.53 -26.53 10.94
C ARG A 392 9.87 -27.23 11.10
N ALA A 393 10.94 -26.45 11.11
CA ALA A 393 12.30 -26.95 11.25
C ALA A 393 13.19 -25.91 11.94
N VAL A 394 14.29 -26.39 12.51
CA VAL A 394 15.36 -25.55 13.08
C VAL A 394 16.63 -25.92 12.35
N LEU A 395 17.22 -24.94 11.64
CA LEU A 395 18.44 -25.15 10.89
C LEU A 395 19.64 -24.94 11.80
N ARG A 396 20.49 -25.96 11.89
CA ARG A 396 21.75 -25.90 12.65
C ARG A 396 22.95 -25.93 11.72
N THR A 397 24.07 -25.38 12.18
CA THR A 397 25.37 -25.41 11.48
C THR A 397 25.77 -26.83 11.07
N ALA A 398 25.57 -27.80 11.97
CA ALA A 398 25.85 -29.21 11.72
C ALA A 398 25.01 -29.83 10.59
N ASP A 399 23.76 -29.38 10.41
CA ASP A 399 22.84 -29.95 9.40
C ASP A 399 23.29 -29.59 7.97
N VAL A 400 23.93 -28.43 7.83
CA VAL A 400 24.41 -27.88 6.55
C VAL A 400 25.90 -28.12 6.32
N GLY A 401 26.60 -28.68 7.31
CA GLY A 401 28.03 -28.97 7.23
C GLY A 401 28.94 -27.75 7.37
N PHE A 402 28.48 -26.71 8.06
CA PHE A 402 29.28 -25.52 8.37
C PHE A 402 30.12 -25.75 9.62
N ASP A 403 31.34 -25.21 9.63
CA ASP A 403 32.18 -25.22 10.83
C ASP A 403 31.60 -24.22 11.85
N VAL A 404 31.46 -24.65 13.10
CA VAL A 404 30.75 -23.93 14.20
C VAL A 404 31.32 -22.54 14.52
N VAL A 405 32.41 -22.13 13.87
CA VAL A 405 33.25 -21.00 14.29
C VAL A 405 32.69 -19.63 13.87
N ASP A 406 31.79 -19.52 12.88
CA ASP A 406 31.27 -18.21 12.48
C ASP A 406 29.82 -18.19 11.93
N THR A 407 28.86 -18.30 12.85
CA THR A 407 27.44 -18.13 12.51
C THR A 407 27.05 -16.71 12.07
N GLU A 408 27.91 -15.70 12.24
CA GLU A 408 27.58 -14.34 11.80
C GLU A 408 27.66 -14.21 10.27
N ASN A 409 28.51 -15.01 9.63
CA ASN A 409 28.69 -15.02 8.16
C ASN A 409 27.76 -16.00 7.42
N ALA A 410 26.90 -16.70 8.16
CA ALA A 410 25.92 -17.62 7.60
C ALA A 410 24.60 -16.89 7.30
N HIS A 411 24.13 -17.03 6.07
CA HIS A 411 22.89 -16.44 5.57
C HIS A 411 21.94 -17.53 5.10
N VAL A 412 20.66 -17.38 5.45
CA VAL A 412 19.57 -18.25 5.01
C VAL A 412 18.58 -17.38 4.25
N THR A 413 18.41 -17.66 2.97
CA THR A 413 17.55 -16.88 2.07
C THR A 413 16.56 -17.81 1.39
N GLY A 414 15.31 -17.37 1.27
CA GLY A 414 14.29 -18.12 0.52
C GLY A 414 14.51 -17.96 -0.98
N ILE A 415 14.35 -19.05 -1.75
CA ILE A 415 14.22 -18.94 -3.21
C ILE A 415 12.78 -18.51 -3.49
N PRO A 416 12.56 -17.35 -4.15
CA PRO A 416 11.22 -16.83 -4.42
C PRO A 416 10.31 -17.89 -5.08
N GLY A 417 9.03 -17.92 -4.73
CA GLY A 417 8.05 -18.83 -5.33
C GLY A 417 8.28 -20.33 -5.11
N THR A 418 9.25 -20.73 -4.29
CA THR A 418 9.50 -22.14 -3.92
C THR A 418 9.56 -22.36 -2.42
N ASP A 419 9.48 -23.61 -1.98
CA ASP A 419 9.77 -24.03 -0.60
C ASP A 419 11.26 -24.39 -0.39
N VAL A 420 12.15 -24.06 -1.33
CA VAL A 420 13.57 -24.32 -1.21
C VAL A 420 14.27 -23.08 -0.65
N LEU A 421 15.20 -23.30 0.27
CA LEU A 421 16.01 -22.28 0.91
C LEU A 421 17.46 -22.44 0.46
N LEU A 422 18.12 -21.31 0.19
CA LEU A 422 19.55 -21.23 -0.02
C LEU A 422 20.22 -20.88 1.31
N VAL A 423 21.14 -21.72 1.74
CA VAL A 423 21.98 -21.46 2.90
C VAL A 423 23.42 -21.33 2.46
N SER A 424 24.05 -20.21 2.81
CA SER A 424 25.41 -19.88 2.39
C SER A 424 26.22 -19.35 3.56
N GLU A 425 27.45 -19.81 3.68
CA GLU A 425 28.45 -19.31 4.62
C GLU A 425 29.61 -18.68 3.83
N VAL A 426 30.06 -17.51 4.28
CA VAL A 426 31.33 -16.93 3.84
C VAL A 426 32.38 -17.22 4.91
N GLY A 427 33.46 -17.90 4.52
CA GLY A 427 34.49 -18.31 5.46
C GLY A 427 35.12 -17.12 6.19
N ALA A 428 35.20 -17.20 7.52
CA ALA A 428 35.72 -16.13 8.39
C ALA A 428 37.18 -15.76 8.10
N ILE A 429 38.00 -16.76 7.76
CA ILE A 429 39.45 -16.62 7.54
C ILE A 429 39.77 -16.20 6.10
N SER A 430 38.94 -16.62 5.15
CA SER A 430 39.10 -16.29 3.74
C SER A 430 37.75 -15.91 3.14
N PRO A 431 37.52 -14.63 2.78
CA PRO A 431 36.25 -14.17 2.21
C PRO A 431 35.96 -14.77 0.81
N THR A 432 36.92 -15.49 0.24
CA THR A 432 36.76 -16.27 -1.00
C THR A 432 36.21 -17.67 -0.75
N SER A 433 36.37 -18.21 0.47
CA SER A 433 35.84 -19.53 0.80
C SER A 433 34.33 -19.43 1.00
N ARG A 434 33.57 -20.25 0.28
CA ARG A 434 32.10 -20.24 0.37
C ARG A 434 31.55 -21.65 0.37
N THR A 435 30.73 -21.96 1.35
CA THR A 435 29.98 -23.22 1.41
C THR A 435 28.52 -22.89 1.22
N SER A 436 27.83 -23.55 0.29
CA SER A 436 26.40 -23.30 0.05
C SER A 436 25.62 -24.58 -0.17
N SER A 437 24.39 -24.61 0.33
CA SER A 437 23.48 -25.75 0.23
C SER A 437 22.05 -25.30 -0.01
N LEU A 438 21.30 -26.13 -0.73
CA LEU A 438 19.85 -26.02 -0.87
C LEU A 438 19.17 -26.90 0.15
N ILE A 439 18.17 -26.34 0.82
CA ILE A 439 17.46 -26.97 1.91
C ILE A 439 15.97 -26.97 1.60
N ASP A 440 15.30 -28.07 1.89
CA ASP A 440 13.86 -28.16 1.86
C ASP A 440 13.28 -27.39 3.06
N GLY A 441 12.52 -26.33 2.81
CA GLY A 441 11.95 -25.47 3.84
C GLY A 441 10.86 -26.13 4.67
N ALA A 442 10.27 -27.24 4.24
CA ALA A 442 9.28 -27.97 5.03
C ALA A 442 9.93 -28.85 6.09
N THR A 443 11.05 -29.48 5.76
CA THR A 443 11.71 -30.52 6.57
C THR A 443 13.03 -30.07 7.19
N GLY A 444 13.66 -29.02 6.64
CA GLY A 444 15.01 -28.59 7.00
C GLY A 444 16.12 -29.51 6.44
N ALA A 445 15.79 -30.48 5.59
CA ALA A 445 16.77 -31.42 5.04
C ALA A 445 17.56 -30.79 3.89
N VAL A 446 18.86 -31.09 3.82
CA VAL A 446 19.70 -30.71 2.68
C VAL A 446 19.26 -31.49 1.44
N VAL A 447 18.80 -30.76 0.43
CA VAL A 447 18.37 -31.31 -0.86
C VAL A 447 19.55 -31.44 -1.81
N TYR A 448 20.44 -30.44 -1.81
CA TYR A 448 21.57 -30.39 -2.72
C TYR A 448 22.72 -29.57 -2.13
N ARG A 449 23.96 -30.07 -2.24
CA ARG A 449 25.16 -29.31 -1.88
C ARG A 449 25.74 -28.66 -3.13
N LEU A 450 25.88 -27.34 -3.10
CA LEU A 450 26.44 -26.59 -4.22
C LEU A 450 27.96 -26.75 -4.23
N PRO A 451 28.63 -26.57 -5.38
CA PRO A 451 30.08 -26.62 -5.45
C PRO A 451 30.73 -25.62 -4.49
N ASP A 452 31.80 -26.05 -3.84
CA ASP A 452 32.56 -25.20 -2.93
C ASP A 452 33.12 -23.97 -3.67
N ASP A 453 33.21 -22.85 -2.95
CA ASP A 453 33.70 -21.55 -3.41
C ASP A 453 32.88 -20.91 -4.55
N ALA A 454 31.72 -21.48 -4.87
CA ALA A 454 30.79 -20.89 -5.83
C ALA A 454 29.99 -19.75 -5.19
N ARG A 455 29.95 -18.60 -5.88
CA ARG A 455 28.97 -17.54 -5.61
C ARG A 455 27.65 -17.90 -6.27
N VAL A 456 26.55 -17.75 -5.54
CA VAL A 456 25.21 -18.16 -5.99
C VAL A 456 24.35 -16.92 -6.27
N GLN A 457 23.65 -16.92 -7.39
CA GLN A 457 22.59 -15.97 -7.70
C GLN A 457 21.28 -16.72 -7.96
N VAL A 458 20.17 -16.11 -7.59
CA VAL A 458 18.82 -16.65 -7.78
C VAL A 458 18.05 -15.70 -8.72
N PRO A 459 18.19 -15.84 -10.05
CA PRO A 459 17.49 -14.96 -10.99
C PRO A 459 15.98 -15.22 -11.07
N ASP A 460 15.54 -16.46 -10.81
CA ASP A 460 14.13 -16.85 -10.82
C ASP A 460 13.89 -18.07 -9.91
N THR A 461 12.64 -18.55 -9.86
CA THR A 461 12.19 -19.63 -8.97
C THR A 461 12.77 -21.02 -9.31
N ARG A 462 13.41 -21.18 -10.47
CA ARG A 462 13.88 -22.45 -11.02
C ARG A 462 15.36 -22.44 -11.40
N THR A 463 16.05 -21.33 -11.22
CA THR A 463 17.41 -21.17 -11.75
C THR A 463 18.34 -20.72 -10.64
N LEU A 464 19.51 -21.34 -10.56
CA LEU A 464 20.65 -20.81 -9.83
C LEU A 464 21.81 -20.54 -10.78
N VAL A 465 22.42 -19.37 -10.69
CA VAL A 465 23.66 -19.07 -11.39
C VAL A 465 24.81 -19.26 -10.42
N LEU A 466 25.71 -20.18 -10.74
CA LEU A 466 26.87 -20.50 -9.94
C LEU A 466 28.12 -19.89 -10.60
N THR A 467 28.79 -19.01 -9.89
CA THR A 467 30.04 -18.38 -10.34
C THR A 467 31.21 -18.93 -9.51
N GLY A 468 32.00 -19.79 -10.13
CA GLY A 468 33.14 -20.43 -9.48
C GLY A 468 34.39 -19.55 -9.40
N PRO A 469 35.50 -20.11 -8.87
CA PRO A 469 36.82 -19.50 -8.94
C PRO A 469 37.21 -19.16 -10.38
N ALA A 470 37.90 -18.04 -10.60
CA ALA A 470 38.21 -17.47 -11.92
C ALA A 470 37.00 -16.94 -12.74
N GLY A 471 35.82 -16.81 -12.12
CA GLY A 471 34.66 -16.13 -12.71
C GLY A 471 33.87 -16.97 -13.72
N ARG A 472 34.14 -18.27 -13.82
CA ARG A 472 33.38 -19.19 -14.69
C ARG A 472 31.94 -19.30 -14.19
N GLN A 473 30.98 -19.11 -15.09
CA GLN A 473 29.55 -19.18 -14.77
C GLN A 473 28.91 -20.48 -15.28
N THR A 474 28.08 -21.08 -14.45
CA THR A 474 27.21 -22.22 -14.80
C THR A 474 25.79 -21.94 -14.31
N ILE A 475 24.81 -22.55 -14.97
CA ILE A 475 23.41 -22.47 -14.58
C ILE A 475 22.97 -23.82 -14.06
N LEU A 476 22.49 -23.89 -12.82
CA LEU A 476 21.80 -25.06 -12.28
C LEU A 476 20.30 -24.84 -12.43
N ASP A 477 19.67 -25.63 -13.29
CA ASP A 477 18.22 -25.67 -13.46
C ASP A 477 17.61 -26.58 -12.39
N LEU A 478 16.90 -25.99 -11.43
CA LEU A 478 16.34 -26.68 -10.27
C LEU A 478 15.23 -27.65 -10.65
N ALA A 479 14.55 -27.44 -11.78
CA ALA A 479 13.49 -28.33 -12.24
C ALA A 479 14.04 -29.67 -12.74
N THR A 480 15.17 -29.64 -13.44
CA THR A 480 15.80 -30.82 -14.04
C THR A 480 17.00 -31.32 -13.23
N SER A 481 17.47 -30.56 -12.25
CA SER A 481 18.72 -30.79 -11.51
C SER A 481 19.94 -30.91 -12.44
N THR A 482 19.92 -30.21 -13.57
CA THR A 482 21.01 -30.22 -14.55
C THR A 482 21.82 -28.94 -14.51
N THR A 483 23.15 -29.08 -14.63
CA THR A 483 24.06 -27.95 -14.71
C THR A 483 24.42 -27.70 -16.17
N ILE A 484 24.17 -26.49 -16.63
CA ILE A 484 24.45 -26.01 -17.98
C ILE A 484 25.70 -25.12 -17.94
N GLU A 485 26.64 -25.40 -18.83
CA GLU A 485 27.81 -24.55 -19.02
C GLU A 485 27.44 -23.32 -19.84
N THR A 486 27.68 -22.14 -19.28
CA THR A 486 27.41 -20.89 -20.01
C THR A 486 28.54 -20.53 -20.97
N GLY A 487 29.75 -21.05 -20.76
CA GLY A 487 30.95 -20.62 -21.50
C GLY A 487 31.40 -19.18 -21.19
N LEU A 488 30.78 -18.51 -20.21
CA LEU A 488 31.16 -17.17 -19.77
C LEU A 488 32.14 -17.24 -18.59
N ALA A 489 33.15 -16.37 -18.63
CA ALA A 489 34.09 -16.14 -17.54
C ALA A 489 34.15 -14.64 -17.24
N THR A 490 33.51 -14.21 -16.16
CA THR A 490 33.48 -12.80 -15.75
C THR A 490 33.36 -12.68 -14.23
N ASP A 491 34.27 -11.89 -13.66
CA ASP A 491 34.29 -11.46 -12.27
C ASP A 491 33.72 -10.03 -12.09
N THR A 492 33.37 -9.37 -13.21
CA THR A 492 33.00 -7.94 -13.28
C THR A 492 31.51 -7.66 -13.12
N LEU A 493 30.66 -8.67 -13.13
CA LEU A 493 29.22 -8.50 -12.89
C LEU A 493 28.97 -8.28 -11.39
N ARG A 494 29.18 -7.04 -10.94
CA ARG A 494 28.92 -6.60 -9.57
C ARG A 494 27.46 -6.22 -9.40
N PHE A 495 26.89 -6.64 -8.28
CA PHE A 495 25.52 -6.40 -7.89
C PHE A 495 25.34 -4.98 -7.36
N THR A 496 24.39 -4.26 -7.92
CA THR A 496 23.72 -3.16 -7.24
C THR A 496 22.23 -3.50 -7.21
N GLU A 497 21.45 -3.00 -6.26
CA GLU A 497 19.99 -3.19 -6.25
C GLU A 497 19.33 -2.27 -7.29
N GLY A 498 18.08 -2.53 -7.71
CA GLY A 498 17.25 -1.53 -8.41
C GLY A 498 16.50 -1.98 -9.66
N LEU A 499 16.97 -2.95 -10.45
CA LEU A 499 16.19 -3.57 -11.54
C LEU A 499 16.81 -4.91 -11.96
N GLY A 500 16.04 -6.01 -11.91
CA GLY A 500 16.43 -7.30 -12.49
C GLY A 500 17.68 -7.96 -11.90
N ALA A 501 18.13 -9.01 -12.57
CA ALA A 501 19.33 -9.76 -12.24
C ALA A 501 20.32 -9.72 -13.42
N VAL A 502 21.49 -10.33 -13.23
CA VAL A 502 22.47 -10.51 -14.31
C VAL A 502 21.91 -11.43 -15.40
N TRP A 503 21.15 -12.44 -14.98
CA TRP A 503 20.47 -13.39 -15.84
C TRP A 503 18.96 -13.24 -15.68
N ALA A 504 18.21 -13.43 -16.77
CA ALA A 504 16.76 -13.53 -16.75
C ALA A 504 16.32 -14.77 -17.53
N ARG A 505 15.23 -15.42 -17.11
CA ARG A 505 14.65 -16.56 -17.83
C ARG A 505 13.44 -16.11 -18.64
N VAL A 506 13.46 -16.41 -19.94
CA VAL A 506 12.37 -16.13 -20.89
C VAL A 506 11.94 -17.48 -21.47
N GLY A 507 10.82 -18.02 -20.97
CA GLY A 507 10.42 -19.39 -21.28
C GLY A 507 11.47 -20.41 -20.82
N GLU A 508 11.99 -21.20 -21.76
CA GLU A 508 13.05 -22.18 -21.52
C GLU A 508 14.46 -21.66 -21.86
N GLN A 509 14.60 -20.36 -22.10
CA GLN A 509 15.87 -19.72 -22.43
C GLN A 509 16.36 -18.84 -21.28
N TRP A 510 17.67 -18.82 -21.10
CA TRP A 510 18.35 -17.89 -20.20
C TRP A 510 19.03 -16.79 -21.00
N VAL A 511 18.83 -15.56 -20.54
CA VAL A 511 19.30 -14.36 -21.23
C VAL A 511 20.19 -13.57 -20.29
N THR A 512 21.30 -13.08 -20.81
CA THR A 512 22.22 -12.18 -20.10
C THR A 512 22.81 -11.17 -21.07
N LEU A 513 23.32 -10.07 -20.53
CA LEU A 513 24.14 -9.12 -21.26
C LEU A 513 25.58 -9.25 -20.79
N VAL A 514 26.48 -9.47 -21.74
CA VAL A 514 27.91 -9.63 -21.46
C VAL A 514 28.61 -8.32 -21.78
N PRO A 515 29.18 -7.62 -20.78
CA PRO A 515 29.91 -6.39 -21.01
C PRO A 515 31.15 -6.66 -21.85
N ILE A 516 31.41 -5.79 -22.83
CA ILE A 516 32.62 -5.81 -23.64
C ILE A 516 33.39 -4.51 -23.35
N PRO A 517 34.66 -4.56 -22.92
CA PRO A 517 35.42 -3.36 -22.62
C PRO A 517 35.43 -2.36 -23.79
N GLY A 518 34.94 -1.14 -23.55
CA GLY A 518 34.91 -0.06 -24.55
C GLY A 518 33.85 -0.23 -25.66
N GLN A 519 32.93 -1.19 -25.55
CA GLN A 519 31.86 -1.44 -26.50
C GLN A 519 30.52 -1.68 -25.79
N ALA A 520 29.43 -1.57 -26.54
CA ALA A 520 28.11 -1.90 -26.03
C ALA A 520 28.04 -3.41 -25.66
N PRO A 521 27.34 -3.78 -24.58
CA PRO A 521 27.24 -5.16 -24.11
C PRO A 521 26.53 -6.05 -25.13
N THR A 522 26.93 -7.31 -25.27
CA THR A 522 26.24 -8.24 -26.20
C THR A 522 25.18 -9.04 -25.49
N LEU A 523 24.02 -9.19 -26.13
CA LEU A 523 22.94 -10.03 -25.63
C LEU A 523 23.27 -11.49 -25.94
N LYS A 524 23.28 -12.34 -24.91
CA LYS A 524 23.53 -13.77 -25.02
C LYS A 524 22.29 -14.53 -24.60
N VAL A 525 21.92 -15.52 -25.42
CA VAL A 525 20.78 -16.40 -25.16
C VAL A 525 21.28 -17.83 -25.13
N LEU A 526 20.95 -18.52 -24.05
CA LEU A 526 21.29 -19.91 -23.80
C LEU A 526 20.01 -20.73 -23.69
N SER A 527 20.01 -21.93 -24.25
CA SER A 527 18.97 -22.93 -24.03
C SER A 527 19.63 -24.28 -23.75
N HIS A 528 18.84 -25.26 -23.28
CA HIS A 528 19.34 -26.62 -23.04
C HIS A 528 19.82 -27.32 -24.32
N GLU A 529 19.16 -27.06 -25.44
CA GLU A 529 19.31 -27.87 -26.66
C GLU A 529 20.16 -27.19 -27.74
N GLU A 530 20.34 -25.87 -27.67
CA GLU A 530 21.02 -25.10 -28.72
C GLU A 530 22.30 -24.45 -28.21
N PRO A 531 23.31 -24.29 -29.09
CA PRO A 531 24.49 -23.49 -28.74
C PRO A 531 24.09 -22.05 -28.41
N MET A 532 24.85 -21.42 -27.51
CA MET A 532 24.63 -20.03 -27.12
C MET A 532 24.56 -19.11 -28.35
N LYS A 533 23.42 -18.42 -28.48
CA LYS A 533 23.18 -17.42 -29.53
C LYS A 533 23.63 -16.04 -29.05
N THR A 534 24.14 -15.23 -29.97
CA THR A 534 24.58 -13.86 -29.69
C THR A 534 23.81 -12.91 -30.57
N TYR A 535 23.23 -11.89 -29.95
CA TYR A 535 22.49 -10.81 -30.63
C TYR A 535 23.18 -9.46 -30.39
N PRO A 536 22.93 -8.46 -31.26
CA PRO A 536 23.40 -7.11 -31.05
C PRO A 536 22.97 -6.53 -29.70
N SER A 537 23.72 -5.55 -29.19
CA SER A 537 23.34 -4.81 -27.99
C SER A 537 22.02 -4.06 -28.22
N PRO A 538 21.03 -4.19 -27.33
CA PRO A 538 19.88 -3.29 -27.30
C PRO A 538 20.24 -1.92 -26.67
N CYS A 539 21.41 -1.82 -26.01
CA CYS A 539 21.93 -0.60 -25.41
C CYS A 539 22.96 0.09 -26.30
N THR A 540 22.97 1.42 -26.26
CA THR A 540 23.99 2.25 -26.95
C THR A 540 25.19 2.60 -26.07
N SER A 541 25.03 2.54 -24.75
CA SER A 541 26.07 2.82 -23.74
C SER A 541 26.81 1.53 -23.33
N ALA A 542 27.94 1.68 -22.64
CA ALA A 542 28.75 0.60 -22.09
C ALA A 542 28.47 0.32 -20.61
N ASP A 543 27.33 0.79 -20.08
CA ASP A 543 26.99 0.68 -18.67
C ASP A 543 26.72 -0.76 -18.23
N VAL A 544 26.77 -1.01 -16.91
CA VAL A 544 26.63 -2.35 -16.32
C VAL A 544 25.21 -2.85 -16.61
N PRO A 545 25.06 -3.88 -17.47
CA PRO A 545 23.76 -4.20 -18.01
C PRO A 545 22.97 -5.08 -17.03
N ARG A 546 21.66 -4.86 -16.98
CA ARG A 546 20.74 -5.68 -16.18
C ARG A 546 19.56 -6.11 -17.01
N VAL A 547 19.06 -7.30 -16.73
CA VAL A 547 17.94 -7.89 -17.44
C VAL A 547 16.83 -8.29 -16.48
N ALA A 548 15.59 -8.06 -16.89
CA ALA A 548 14.41 -8.57 -16.21
C ALA A 548 13.44 -9.11 -17.25
N ALA A 549 13.07 -10.39 -17.11
CA ALA A 549 11.96 -10.94 -17.88
C ALA A 549 10.65 -10.47 -17.27
N ILE A 550 9.76 -9.93 -18.10
CA ILE A 550 8.42 -9.51 -17.72
C ILE A 550 7.41 -10.10 -18.70
N ASN A 551 6.13 -9.98 -18.38
CA ASN A 551 5.08 -10.39 -19.31
C ASN A 551 5.15 -9.56 -20.60
N GLY A 552 5.49 -10.21 -21.71
CA GLY A 552 5.48 -9.62 -23.05
C GLY A 552 6.77 -8.95 -23.52
N ALA A 553 7.82 -8.86 -22.69
CA ALA A 553 9.12 -8.34 -23.11
C ALA A 553 10.28 -8.81 -22.21
N LEU A 554 11.50 -8.66 -22.74
CA LEU A 554 12.71 -8.59 -21.94
C LEU A 554 13.05 -7.11 -21.69
N LEU A 555 13.04 -6.68 -20.43
CA LEU A 555 13.55 -5.36 -20.07
C LEU A 555 15.06 -5.41 -19.94
N VAL A 556 15.71 -4.42 -20.53
CA VAL A 556 17.14 -4.20 -20.42
C VAL A 556 17.41 -2.80 -19.87
N ASN A 557 18.14 -2.71 -18.76
CA ASN A 557 18.63 -1.44 -18.24
C ASN A 557 19.94 -1.05 -18.96
N CYS A 558 19.91 0.07 -19.66
CA CYS A 558 21.04 0.64 -20.40
C CYS A 558 21.72 1.82 -19.65
N GLY A 559 21.34 2.10 -18.41
CA GLY A 559 21.92 3.16 -17.58
C GLY A 559 21.28 4.53 -17.78
N ASP A 560 21.03 4.94 -19.03
CA ASP A 560 20.31 6.18 -19.39
C ASP A 560 18.81 5.95 -19.67
N ARG A 561 18.47 4.71 -20.04
CA ARG A 561 17.12 4.28 -20.37
C ARG A 561 16.92 2.80 -20.10
N ILE A 562 15.66 2.41 -20.01
CA ILE A 562 15.24 1.01 -20.05
C ILE A 562 14.63 0.74 -21.42
N VAL A 563 15.04 -0.35 -22.06
CA VAL A 563 14.50 -0.76 -23.36
C VAL A 563 13.76 -2.08 -23.24
N GLY A 564 12.63 -2.19 -23.94
CA GLY A 564 11.89 -3.45 -24.08
C GLY A 564 12.24 -4.13 -25.39
N VAL A 565 12.74 -5.38 -25.30
CA VAL A 565 13.04 -6.23 -26.46
C VAL A 565 11.93 -7.28 -26.62
N ARG A 566 11.42 -7.44 -27.85
CA ARG A 566 10.34 -8.39 -28.15
C ARG A 566 10.33 -8.86 -29.60
#